data_AF-A0A915D6L2-F1
#
_entry.id   AF-A0A915D6L2-F1
#
_cell.length_a   1.000
_cell.length_b   1.000
_cell.length_c   1.000
_cell.angle_alpha   90.00
_cell.angle_beta   90.00
_cell.angle_gamma   90.00
#
_symmetry.space_group_name_H-M   'P 1'
#
loop_
_entity.id
_entity.type
_entity.pdbx_description
1 polymer ?
#
loop_
_entity_poly.entity_id
_entity_poly.type
_entity_poly.pdbx_seq_one_letter_code
_entity_poly.pdbx_strand_id
1 'polypeptide(L)'
;MQYFSSSFLLAACDYCVCSGGLDGTFCSKNWIRASTVQGSENRRGIMRPPMFAHSLWNVYDRTLNGDHRANNYAEAANHRIQTELDVCHPGLWNFIECLKSVQQGRDQKYLQWEAGKRPRESAQSTSKPTPILQIVQSYEARNTNEFLRGIARNFAMED
;
A
#
# COMPACT_ATOMS: atom_id res chain seq x y z
N MET A 1 4.25 17.17 -6.02
CA MET A 1 4.34 16.80 -4.59
C MET A 1 3.77 15.39 -4.45
N GLN A 2 4.63 14.39 -4.27
CA GLN A 2 4.22 12.99 -4.09
C GLN A 2 3.73 12.80 -2.65
N TYR A 3 2.43 12.65 -2.47
CA TYR A 3 1.84 12.28 -1.20
C TYR A 3 2.16 10.80 -0.94
N PHE A 4 3.01 10.55 0.05
CA PHE A 4 3.32 9.21 0.56
C PHE A 4 2.01 8.57 1.06
N SER A 5 1.55 7.56 0.34
CA SER A 5 0.37 6.76 0.68
C SER A 5 0.65 5.88 1.90
N SER A 6 -0.41 5.57 2.65
CA SER A 6 -0.51 4.80 3.91
C SER A 6 0.33 3.51 4.05
N SER A 7 0.99 3.06 3.01
CA SER A 7 1.80 1.84 2.96
C SER A 7 3.20 2.05 3.53
N PHE A 8 3.69 3.30 3.56
CA PHE A 8 4.84 3.66 4.39
C PHE A 8 4.53 3.48 5.89
N LEU A 9 3.26 3.59 6.30
CA LEU A 9 2.82 3.41 7.68
C LEU A 9 2.63 1.92 8.04
N LEU A 10 2.29 1.06 7.08
CA LEU A 10 2.28 -0.40 7.26
C LEU A 10 3.71 -0.96 7.32
N ALA A 11 4.61 -0.52 6.44
CA ALA A 11 6.03 -0.87 6.52
C ALA A 11 6.72 -0.36 7.80
N ALA A 12 6.25 0.77 8.36
CA ALA A 12 6.68 1.24 9.68
C ALA A 12 6.13 0.39 10.84
N CYS A 13 4.99 -0.27 10.68
CA CYS A 13 4.48 -1.23 11.68
C CYS A 13 5.31 -2.53 11.70
N ASP A 14 5.79 -3.01 10.55
CA ASP A 14 6.64 -4.20 10.51
C ASP A 14 8.02 -3.98 11.16
N TYR A 15 8.48 -2.72 11.25
CA TYR A 15 9.71 -2.35 11.97
C TYR A 15 9.51 -2.08 13.47
N CYS A 16 8.29 -2.19 13.99
CA CYS A 16 8.00 -1.97 15.42
C CYS A 16 7.87 -3.29 16.19
N VAL A 17 8.81 -4.22 15.97
CA VAL A 17 8.98 -5.39 16.84
C VAL A 17 10.45 -5.54 17.18
N CYS A 18 10.86 -4.88 18.27
CA CYS A 18 11.94 -5.30 19.17
C CYS A 18 12.08 -4.26 20.31
N SER A 19 11.05 -4.13 21.14
CA SER A 19 11.18 -3.55 22.48
C SER A 19 10.19 -4.29 23.36
N GLY A 20 10.72 -5.09 24.29
CA GLY A 20 10.04 -6.20 24.92
C GLY A 20 8.71 -5.86 25.61
N GLY A 21 7.82 -6.85 25.60
CA GLY A 21 6.49 -6.80 26.21
C GLY A 21 5.52 -7.55 25.31
N LEU A 22 4.84 -8.53 25.88
CA LEU A 22 4.00 -9.50 25.20
C LEU A 22 2.99 -8.80 24.25
N ASP A 23 2.83 -9.37 23.05
CA ASP A 23 1.74 -9.14 22.09
C ASP A 23 1.88 -7.90 21.16
N GLY A 24 2.90 -7.93 20.30
CA GLY A 24 3.17 -6.89 19.27
C GLY A 24 2.02 -6.57 18.30
N THR A 25 1.00 -7.41 18.20
CA THR A 25 -0.20 -7.20 17.37
C THR A 25 -1.15 -6.11 17.89
N PHE A 26 -1.06 -5.76 19.18
CA PHE A 26 -1.95 -4.78 19.82
C PHE A 26 -1.48 -3.33 19.61
N CYS A 27 -0.17 -3.11 19.47
CA CYS A 27 0.42 -1.77 19.33
C CYS A 27 0.15 -1.17 17.93
N SER A 28 0.24 -1.98 16.88
CA SER A 28 0.01 -1.55 15.50
C SER A 28 -1.43 -1.08 15.24
N LYS A 29 -2.44 -1.87 15.67
CA LYS A 29 -3.86 -1.55 15.43
C LYS A 29 -4.28 -0.25 16.12
N ASN A 30 -3.83 -0.04 17.36
CA ASN A 30 -4.14 1.16 18.13
C ASN A 30 -3.45 2.40 17.56
N TRP A 31 -2.23 2.28 17.05
CA TRP A 31 -1.53 3.38 16.41
C TRP A 31 -2.16 3.79 15.07
N ILE A 32 -2.57 2.83 14.22
CA ILE A 32 -3.29 3.14 12.98
C ILE A 32 -4.60 3.84 13.33
N ARG A 33 -5.39 3.27 14.23
CA ARG A 33 -6.67 3.84 14.66
C ARG A 33 -6.52 5.27 15.21
N ALA A 34 -5.49 5.52 16.01
CA ALA A 34 -5.23 6.84 16.59
C ALA A 34 -4.68 7.86 15.57
N SER A 35 -3.93 7.41 14.56
CA SER A 35 -3.33 8.30 13.57
C SER A 35 -4.24 8.64 12.39
N THR A 36 -5.16 7.75 11.99
CA THR A 36 -5.96 7.92 10.76
C THR A 36 -7.47 8.05 10.99
N VAL A 37 -8.04 7.37 12.00
CA VAL A 37 -9.50 7.27 12.16
C VAL A 37 -10.04 8.11 13.31
N GLN A 38 -9.55 7.86 14.53
CA GLN A 38 -10.21 8.29 15.75
C GLN A 38 -9.45 9.38 16.50
N GLY A 39 -8.15 9.52 16.24
CA GLY A 39 -7.32 10.44 17.01
C GLY A 39 -6.75 9.81 18.28
N SER A 40 -5.89 10.56 18.98
CA SER A 40 -5.22 10.09 20.20
C SER A 40 -5.67 10.90 21.40
N GLU A 41 -6.01 10.21 22.48
CA GLU A 41 -6.35 10.83 23.77
C GLU A 41 -5.09 11.26 24.51
N ASN A 42 -5.06 12.48 25.04
CA ASN A 42 -4.00 12.89 25.95
C ASN A 42 -4.25 12.35 27.37
N ARG A 43 -3.25 12.45 28.27
CA ARG A 43 -3.38 12.00 29.68
C ARG A 43 -4.49 12.72 30.48
N ARG A 44 -5.10 13.76 29.93
CA ARG A 44 -6.18 14.56 30.52
C ARG A 44 -7.56 14.22 29.93
N GLY A 45 -7.65 13.18 29.10
CA GLY A 45 -8.89 12.73 28.49
C GLY A 45 -9.35 13.52 27.26
N ILE A 46 -8.51 14.40 26.71
CA ILE A 46 -8.86 15.22 25.54
C ILE A 46 -8.43 14.50 24.27
N MET A 47 -9.39 14.25 23.39
CA MET A 47 -9.17 13.67 22.07
C MET A 47 -8.49 14.66 21.14
N ARG A 48 -7.31 14.31 20.64
CA ARG A 48 -6.64 15.02 19.54
C ARG A 48 -7.19 14.49 18.22
N PRO A 49 -7.40 15.34 17.20
CA PRO A 49 -7.79 14.86 15.89
C PRO A 49 -6.73 13.89 15.32
N PRO A 50 -7.12 12.98 14.41
CA PRO A 50 -6.17 12.09 13.74
C PRO A 50 -5.08 12.89 13.03
N MET A 51 -3.86 12.37 13.06
CA MET A 51 -2.69 13.00 12.43
C MET A 51 -2.85 13.13 10.91
N PHE A 52 -3.55 12.19 10.30
CA PHE A 52 -3.75 12.15 8.85
C PHE A 52 -5.20 12.44 8.49
N ALA A 53 -5.39 13.46 7.66
CA ALA A 53 -6.71 13.81 7.13
C ALA A 53 -7.29 12.66 6.29
N HIS A 54 -8.62 12.52 6.32
CA HIS A 54 -9.33 11.47 5.62
C HIS A 54 -9.02 11.42 4.11
N SER A 55 -8.87 12.58 3.47
CA SER A 55 -8.53 12.69 2.05
C SER A 55 -7.15 12.11 1.68
N LEU A 56 -6.25 11.93 2.67
CA LEU A 56 -4.91 11.40 2.42
C LEU A 56 -4.90 9.87 2.31
N TRP A 57 -5.74 9.19 3.09
CA TRP A 57 -5.77 7.72 3.18
C TRP A 57 -7.02 7.09 2.55
N ASN A 58 -8.06 7.87 2.26
CA ASN A 58 -9.22 7.36 1.54
C ASN A 58 -8.87 7.07 0.07
N VAL A 59 -9.25 5.88 -0.40
CA VAL A 59 -9.00 5.39 -1.76
C VAL A 59 -10.32 5.28 -2.56
N TYR A 60 -11.43 5.78 -2.03
CA TYR A 60 -12.77 5.74 -2.64
C TYR A 60 -12.79 6.40 -4.02
N ASP A 61 -12.46 7.70 -4.11
CA ASP A 61 -12.49 8.45 -5.37
C ASP A 61 -11.50 7.89 -6.39
N ARG A 62 -10.30 7.51 -5.92
CA ARG A 62 -9.28 6.87 -6.78
C ARG A 62 -9.78 5.55 -7.35
N THR A 63 -10.48 4.76 -6.54
CA THR A 63 -11.06 3.50 -7.00
C THR A 63 -12.13 3.78 -8.05
N LEU A 64 -13.04 4.73 -7.83
CA LEU A 64 -14.07 5.11 -8.81
C LEU A 64 -13.48 5.60 -10.14
N ASN A 65 -12.43 6.42 -10.09
CA ASN A 65 -11.78 6.97 -11.27
C ASN A 65 -10.89 5.95 -11.99
N GLY A 66 -10.68 4.75 -11.42
CA GLY A 66 -9.74 3.77 -11.95
C GLY A 66 -8.28 4.18 -11.80
N ASP A 67 -8.00 5.18 -10.95
CA ASP A 67 -6.66 5.66 -10.69
C ASP A 67 -5.83 4.59 -9.99
N HIS A 68 -4.53 4.56 -10.28
CA HIS A 68 -3.62 3.66 -9.62
C HIS A 68 -3.57 3.96 -8.12
N ARG A 69 -3.75 2.91 -7.31
CA ARG A 69 -3.41 2.95 -5.88
C ARG A 69 -1.90 3.10 -5.81
N ALA A 70 -1.40 4.25 -5.40
CA ALA A 70 0.05 4.57 -5.41
C ALA A 70 0.90 3.51 -4.68
N ASN A 71 0.29 2.77 -3.76
CA ASN A 71 0.87 1.61 -3.13
C ASN A 71 1.33 0.51 -4.10
N ASN A 72 0.53 0.21 -5.13
CA ASN A 72 0.83 -0.90 -6.06
C ASN A 72 2.19 -0.72 -6.73
N TYR A 73 2.61 0.52 -7.03
CA TYR A 73 3.93 0.79 -7.59
C TYR A 73 5.05 0.63 -6.57
N ALA A 74 4.83 1.05 -5.32
CA ALA A 74 5.77 0.89 -4.23
C ALA A 74 5.94 -0.58 -3.86
N GLU A 75 4.85 -1.32 -3.72
CA GLU A 75 4.82 -2.78 -3.51
C GLU A 75 5.48 -3.52 -4.67
N ALA A 76 5.15 -3.19 -5.93
CA ALA A 76 5.80 -3.81 -7.08
C ALA A 76 7.31 -3.52 -7.13
N ALA A 77 7.73 -2.31 -6.74
CA ALA A 77 9.15 -1.98 -6.62
C ALA A 77 9.82 -2.77 -5.49
N ASN A 78 9.17 -2.86 -4.33
CA ASN A 78 9.66 -3.60 -3.18
C ASN A 78 9.75 -5.10 -3.46
N HIS A 79 8.71 -5.69 -4.05
CA HIS A 79 8.70 -7.08 -4.50
C HIS A 79 9.82 -7.34 -5.51
N ARG A 80 10.03 -6.44 -6.47
CA ARG A 80 11.14 -6.59 -7.43
C ARG A 80 12.50 -6.59 -6.73
N ILE A 81 12.71 -5.68 -5.78
CA ILE A 81 13.95 -5.63 -4.99
C ILE A 81 14.12 -6.90 -4.16
N GLN A 82 13.06 -7.39 -3.52
CA GLN A 82 13.08 -8.65 -2.76
C GLN A 82 13.40 -9.85 -3.65
N THR A 83 12.79 -9.95 -4.84
CA THR A 83 13.08 -11.02 -5.81
C THR A 83 14.53 -11.01 -6.29
N GLU A 84 15.12 -9.84 -6.46
CA GLU A 84 16.51 -9.70 -6.93
C GLU A 84 17.54 -9.92 -5.81
N LEU A 85 17.18 -9.57 -4.56
CA LEU A 85 18.04 -9.79 -3.40
C LEU A 85 18.03 -11.23 -2.91
N ASP A 86 16.87 -11.90 -2.96
CA ASP A 86 16.62 -13.29 -2.51
C ASP A 86 17.23 -13.66 -1.14
N VAL A 87 17.43 -12.67 -0.27
CA VAL A 87 18.11 -12.80 1.02
C VAL A 87 17.40 -11.92 2.05
N CYS A 88 17.17 -12.48 3.24
CA CYS A 88 16.46 -11.79 4.33
C CYS A 88 17.23 -10.56 4.88
N HIS A 89 18.55 -10.67 4.99
CA HIS A 89 19.42 -9.61 5.52
C HIS A 89 20.70 -9.47 4.67
N PRO A 90 20.62 -8.81 3.50
CA PRO A 90 21.80 -8.58 2.67
C PRO A 90 22.75 -7.59 3.38
N GLY A 91 24.05 -7.83 3.24
CA GLY A 91 25.04 -6.80 3.61
C GLY A 91 24.82 -5.53 2.80
N LEU A 92 25.15 -4.37 3.37
CA LEU A 92 24.92 -3.05 2.75
C LEU A 92 25.47 -2.97 1.32
N TRP A 93 26.63 -3.56 1.08
CA TRP A 93 27.25 -3.58 -0.25
C TRP A 93 26.41 -4.35 -1.28
N ASN A 94 25.95 -5.55 -0.94
CA ASN A 94 25.11 -6.37 -1.82
C ASN A 94 23.75 -5.69 -2.07
N PHE A 95 23.23 -4.99 -1.06
CA PHE A 95 22.03 -4.18 -1.20
C PHE A 95 22.21 -3.05 -2.22
N ILE A 96 23.31 -2.29 -2.14
CA ILE A 96 23.61 -1.21 -3.08
C ILE A 96 23.77 -1.75 -4.51
N GLU A 97 24.49 -2.87 -4.68
CA GLU A 97 24.67 -3.49 -6.00
C GLU A 97 23.34 -3.98 -6.60
N CYS A 98 22.46 -4.56 -5.77
CA CYS A 98 21.12 -4.92 -6.23
C CYS A 98 20.30 -3.69 -6.67
N LEU A 99 20.36 -2.58 -5.93
CA LEU A 99 19.65 -1.36 -6.30
C LEU A 99 20.13 -0.83 -7.66
N LYS A 100 21.44 -0.84 -7.91
CA LYS A 100 22.01 -0.47 -9.22
C LYS A 100 21.51 -1.40 -10.33
N SER A 101 21.46 -2.70 -10.09
CA SER A 101 20.93 -3.69 -11.06
C SER A 101 19.46 -3.43 -11.40
N VAL A 102 18.61 -3.22 -10.38
CA VAL A 102 17.18 -2.91 -10.57
C VAL A 102 17.00 -1.60 -11.35
N GLN A 103 17.83 -0.60 -11.07
CA GLN A 103 17.81 0.68 -11.78
C GLN A 103 18.22 0.50 -13.25
N GLN A 104 19.31 -0.20 -13.53
CA GLN A 104 19.76 -0.49 -14.91
C GLN A 104 18.68 -1.19 -15.72
N GLY A 105 17.96 -2.15 -15.13
CA GLY A 105 16.83 -2.82 -15.81
C GLY A 105 15.67 -1.87 -16.15
N ARG A 106 15.43 -0.84 -15.34
CA ARG A 106 14.43 0.20 -15.64
C ARG A 106 14.92 1.16 -16.71
N ASP A 107 16.17 1.59 -16.64
CA ASP A 107 16.77 2.48 -17.63
C ASP A 107 16.78 1.83 -19.01
N GLN A 108 17.05 0.53 -19.10
CA GLN A 108 16.92 -0.23 -20.36
C GLN A 108 15.49 -0.22 -20.92
N LYS A 109 14.48 -0.39 -20.07
CA LYS A 109 13.07 -0.30 -20.50
C LYS A 109 12.71 1.11 -20.96
N TYR A 110 13.23 2.13 -20.28
CA TYR A 110 13.03 3.52 -20.64
C TYR A 110 13.67 3.83 -22.01
N LEU A 111 14.91 3.39 -22.25
CA LEU A 111 15.59 3.52 -23.55
C LEU A 111 14.84 2.78 -24.66
N GLN A 112 14.28 1.59 -24.39
CA GLN A 112 13.44 0.89 -25.36
C GLN A 112 12.18 1.69 -25.69
N TRP A 113 11.57 2.33 -24.70
CA TRP A 113 10.42 3.20 -24.90
C TRP A 113 10.78 4.43 -25.75
N GLU A 114 11.91 5.10 -25.46
CA GLU A 114 12.43 6.22 -26.29
C GLU A 114 12.71 5.77 -27.74
N ALA A 115 13.21 4.54 -27.92
CA ALA A 115 13.41 3.93 -29.23
C ALA A 115 12.09 3.50 -29.93
N GLY A 116 10.93 3.86 -29.38
CA GLY A 116 9.61 3.55 -29.94
C GLY A 116 9.13 2.12 -29.72
N LYS A 117 9.88 1.29 -28.99
CA LYS A 117 9.46 -0.07 -28.63
C LYS A 117 8.50 0.03 -27.44
N ARG A 118 7.20 -0.10 -27.72
CA ARG A 118 6.19 -0.13 -26.66
C ARG A 118 6.30 -1.46 -25.90
N PRO A 119 6.37 -1.44 -24.55
CA PRO A 119 6.21 -2.64 -23.76
C PRO A 119 4.89 -3.32 -24.13
N ARG A 120 4.91 -4.64 -24.31
CA ARG A 120 3.68 -5.40 -24.54
C ARG A 120 2.88 -5.35 -23.23
N GLU A 121 1.78 -4.61 -23.23
CA GLU A 121 0.84 -4.61 -22.11
C GLU A 121 0.39 -6.05 -21.88
N SER A 122 0.56 -6.57 -20.66
CA SER A 122 0.04 -7.90 -20.36
C SER A 122 -1.49 -7.83 -20.43
N ALA A 123 -2.10 -8.79 -21.14
CA ALA A 123 -3.56 -8.84 -21.34
C ALA A 123 -4.36 -8.86 -20.01
N GLN A 124 -3.69 -9.12 -18.89
CA GLN A 124 -4.23 -9.12 -17.54
C GLN A 124 -4.53 -7.71 -17.01
N SER A 125 -3.91 -6.66 -17.56
CA SER A 125 -4.13 -5.27 -17.13
C SER A 125 -5.39 -4.62 -17.74
N THR A 126 -5.96 -5.20 -18.80
CA THR A 126 -6.84 -4.43 -19.71
C THR A 126 -8.32 -4.81 -19.74
N SER A 127 -8.85 -5.74 -18.95
CA SER A 127 -10.21 -6.24 -19.28
C SER A 127 -11.21 -6.52 -18.17
N LYS A 128 -10.89 -6.43 -16.88
CA LYS A 128 -11.90 -6.67 -15.83
C LYS A 128 -11.86 -5.59 -14.75
N PRO A 129 -12.99 -4.90 -14.49
CA PRO A 129 -13.09 -4.07 -13.30
C PRO A 129 -12.86 -4.97 -12.09
N THR A 130 -11.97 -4.54 -11.19
CA THR A 130 -11.72 -5.29 -9.96
C THR A 130 -13.05 -5.48 -9.20
N PRO A 131 -13.30 -6.63 -8.55
CA PRO A 131 -14.53 -6.82 -7.76
C PRO A 131 -14.74 -5.72 -6.71
N ILE A 132 -13.65 -5.14 -6.21
CA ILE A 132 -13.65 -3.96 -5.34
C ILE A 132 -14.32 -2.75 -6.01
N LEU A 133 -14.07 -2.48 -7.29
CA LEU A 133 -14.69 -1.39 -8.05
C LEU A 133 -16.23 -1.52 -8.04
N GLN A 134 -16.75 -2.72 -8.29
CA GLN A 134 -18.20 -2.96 -8.36
C GLN A 134 -18.88 -2.73 -7.00
N ILE A 135 -18.18 -3.07 -5.91
CA ILE A 135 -18.67 -2.83 -4.54
C ILE A 135 -18.68 -1.34 -4.24
N VAL A 136 -17.61 -0.61 -4.62
CA VAL A 136 -17.48 0.83 -4.42
C VAL A 136 -18.54 1.62 -5.22
N GLN A 137 -18.81 1.23 -6.48
CA GLN A 137 -19.85 1.87 -7.31
C GLN A 137 -21.26 1.77 -6.73
N SER A 138 -21.52 0.79 -5.87
CA SER A 138 -22.83 0.58 -5.24
C SER A 138 -22.86 1.02 -3.78
N TYR A 139 -21.90 1.85 -3.35
CA TYR A 139 -21.80 2.36 -1.99
C TYR A 139 -23.08 3.06 -1.51
N GLU A 140 -23.57 4.04 -2.28
CA GLU A 140 -24.77 4.84 -1.94
C GLU A 140 -26.06 4.00 -1.89
N ALA A 141 -26.10 2.88 -2.61
CA ALA A 141 -27.30 2.04 -2.71
C ALA A 141 -27.33 0.87 -1.71
N ARG A 142 -26.24 0.62 -0.97
CA ARG A 142 -26.10 -0.53 -0.05
C ARG A 142 -26.10 -0.10 1.41
N ASN A 143 -26.46 -1.03 2.29
CA ASN A 143 -26.26 -0.84 3.73
C ASN A 143 -24.75 -0.81 4.05
N THR A 144 -24.32 0.12 4.90
CA THR A 144 -22.92 0.26 5.36
C THR A 144 -22.31 -1.06 5.81
N ASN A 145 -23.07 -1.91 6.51
CA ASN A 145 -22.58 -3.22 6.96
C ASN A 145 -22.35 -4.20 5.80
N GLU A 146 -23.22 -4.20 4.79
CA GLU A 146 -23.07 -5.04 3.60
C GLU A 146 -21.90 -4.59 2.74
N PHE A 147 -21.71 -3.27 2.63
CA PHE A 147 -20.57 -2.68 1.96
C PHE A 147 -19.25 -3.11 2.63
N LEU A 148 -19.12 -2.89 3.94
CA LEU A 148 -17.91 -3.26 4.70
C LEU A 148 -17.64 -4.77 4.64
N ARG A 149 -18.69 -5.61 4.71
CA ARG A 149 -18.57 -7.06 4.57
C ARG A 149 -18.10 -7.47 3.17
N GLY A 150 -18.60 -6.79 2.14
CA GLY A 150 -18.15 -6.98 0.76
C GLY A 150 -16.68 -6.66 0.58
N ILE A 151 -16.21 -5.53 1.13
CA ILE A 151 -14.81 -5.15 1.10
C ILE A 151 -13.94 -6.15 1.86
N ALA A 152 -14.33 -6.55 3.07
CA ALA A 152 -13.56 -7.49 3.89
C ALA A 152 -13.32 -8.84 3.19
N ARG A 153 -14.33 -9.36 2.47
CA ARG A 153 -14.22 -10.62 1.72
C ARG A 153 -13.19 -10.57 0.59
N ASN A 154 -12.90 -9.41 0.03
CA ASN A 154 -11.90 -9.27 -1.04
C ASN A 154 -10.46 -9.37 -0.51
N PHE A 155 -10.24 -9.08 0.78
CA PHE A 155 -8.92 -9.13 1.40
C PHE A 155 -8.66 -10.44 2.15
N ALA A 156 -9.68 -11.27 2.37
CA ALA A 156 -9.59 -12.50 3.16
C ALA A 156 -9.31 -13.77 2.33
N MET A 157 -8.78 -13.65 1.11
CA MET A 157 -8.63 -14.76 0.15
C MET A 157 -7.22 -14.84 -0.47
N GLU A 158 -6.18 -14.48 0.28
CA GLU A 158 -4.78 -14.76 -0.08
C GLU A 158 -4.15 -15.60 1.03
N ASP A 159 -4.30 -16.92 0.91
CA ASP A 159 -3.47 -17.95 1.58
C ASP A 159 -2.61 -18.64 0.50
#